data_AF-A0A3A0BWD4-F1
#
_entry.id   AF-A0A3A0BWD4-F1
#
_cell.length_a   1.000
_cell.length_b   1.000
_cell.length_c   1.000
_cell.angle_alpha   90.00
_cell.angle_beta   90.00
_cell.angle_gamma   90.00
#
_symmetry.space_group_name_H-M   'P 1'
#
loop_
_entity.id
_entity.type
_entity.pdbx_description
1 polymer ?
#
loop_
_entity_poly.entity_id
_entity_poly.type
_entity_poly.pdbx_seq_one_letter_code
_entity_poly.pdbx_strand_id
1 'polypeptide(L)'
;MQVLLFFPLLLSMQNCASSRLSRLAQLDREIITVAQWGGAAAADSHKTHEIKVITLHHGGEEYKGDKPTPEYLVNLQNWSRTEKKWIDIPYHFLID
;
A
#
# COMPACT_ATOMS: atom_id res chain seq x y z
N MET A 1 -8.58 5.96 -60.05
CA MET A 1 -9.78 5.87 -59.19
C MET A 1 -9.29 5.51 -57.79
N GLN A 2 -9.39 6.47 -56.85
CA GLN A 2 -8.85 6.40 -55.49
C GLN A 2 -9.49 5.25 -54.68
N VAL A 3 -8.65 4.34 -54.17
CA VAL A 3 -9.05 3.49 -53.04
C VAL A 3 -8.61 4.20 -51.77
N LEU A 4 -9.61 4.54 -50.97
CA LEU A 4 -9.57 5.32 -49.75
C LEU A 4 -8.58 4.77 -48.71
N LEU A 5 -7.64 5.63 -48.29
CA LEU A 5 -6.88 5.52 -47.06
C LEU A 5 -7.82 5.72 -45.87
N PHE A 6 -8.30 4.64 -45.25
CA PHE A 6 -9.05 4.70 -43.99
C PHE A 6 -8.57 3.60 -43.05
N PHE A 7 -7.38 3.76 -42.46
CA PHE A 7 -7.01 3.02 -41.24
C PHE A 7 -5.74 3.62 -40.61
N PRO A 8 -5.85 4.76 -39.89
CA PRO A 8 -5.19 4.79 -38.59
C PRO A 8 -5.95 5.67 -37.59
N LEU A 9 -7.10 5.20 -37.07
CA LEU A 9 -7.76 5.89 -35.95
C LEU A 9 -8.03 4.98 -34.74
N LEU A 10 -7.59 3.71 -34.79
CA LEU A 10 -7.83 2.73 -33.72
C LEU A 10 -6.62 2.43 -32.82
N LEU A 11 -5.46 3.05 -33.05
CA LEU A 11 -4.23 2.77 -32.27
C LEU A 11 -4.01 3.68 -31.05
N SER A 12 -4.76 4.77 -30.89
CA SER A 12 -4.48 5.78 -29.85
C SER A 12 -5.07 5.47 -28.46
N MET A 13 -5.97 4.48 -28.33
CA MET A 13 -6.64 4.18 -27.05
C MET A 13 -6.00 3.06 -26.21
N GLN A 14 -4.99 2.35 -26.73
CA GLN A 14 -4.39 1.20 -26.03
C GLN A 14 -3.29 1.60 -25.02
N ASN A 15 -2.72 2.81 -25.13
CA ASN A 15 -1.58 3.23 -24.29
C ASN A 15 -1.96 3.59 -22.83
N CYS A 16 -3.19 4.06 -22.57
CA CYS A 16 -3.57 4.55 -21.23
C CYS A 16 -3.81 3.44 -20.20
N ALA A 17 -4.19 2.23 -20.64
CA ALA A 17 -4.41 1.11 -19.72
C ALA A 17 -3.08 0.45 -19.29
N SER A 18 -2.12 0.35 -20.21
CA SER A 18 -0.81 -0.24 -19.95
C SER A 18 0.01 0.56 -18.92
N SER A 19 -0.03 1.89 -18.97
CA SER A 19 0.69 2.76 -18.03
C SER A 19 0.17 2.70 -16.59
N ARG A 20 -1.11 2.39 -16.39
CA ARG A 20 -1.68 2.21 -15.04
C ARG A 20 -1.23 0.90 -14.42
N LEU A 21 -1.27 -0.19 -15.18
CA LEU A 21 -0.83 -1.51 -14.70
C LEU A 21 0.66 -1.53 -14.37
N SER A 22 1.49 -0.90 -15.20
CA SER A 22 2.92 -0.77 -14.93
C SER A 22 3.20 0.05 -13.67
N ARG A 23 2.44 1.14 -13.45
CA ARG A 23 2.54 1.95 -12.23
C ARG A 23 2.09 1.18 -10.99
N LEU A 24 1.00 0.42 -11.05
CA LEU A 24 0.55 -0.39 -9.91
C LEU A 24 1.58 -1.47 -9.56
N ALA A 25 2.09 -2.18 -10.56
CA ALA A 25 3.15 -3.16 -10.35
C ALA A 25 4.43 -2.53 -9.79
N GLN A 26 4.71 -1.26 -10.12
CA GLN A 26 5.80 -0.51 -9.52
C GLN A 26 5.52 -0.18 -8.05
N LEU A 27 4.34 0.34 -7.72
CA LEU A 27 3.95 0.63 -6.34
C LEU A 27 4.00 -0.62 -5.46
N ASP A 28 3.56 -1.77 -5.97
CA ASP A 28 3.63 -3.04 -5.23
C ASP A 28 5.07 -3.42 -4.86
N ARG A 29 6.07 -3.03 -5.67
CA ARG A 29 7.49 -3.26 -5.38
C ARG A 29 8.09 -2.24 -4.40
N GLU A 30 7.44 -1.09 -4.24
CA GLU A 30 7.87 -0.02 -3.33
C GLU A 30 7.30 -0.21 -1.91
N ILE A 31 6.32 -1.10 -1.73
CA ILE A 31 5.76 -1.44 -0.41
C ILE A 31 6.83 -2.14 0.45
N ILE A 32 7.13 -1.53 1.61
CA ILE A 32 7.95 -2.16 2.64
C ILE A 32 7.09 -3.12 3.46
N THR A 33 7.31 -4.42 3.25
CA THR A 33 6.59 -5.51 3.93
C THR A 33 6.93 -5.61 5.42
N VAL A 34 6.07 -6.29 6.17
CA VAL A 34 6.27 -6.61 7.61
C VAL A 34 7.66 -7.18 7.89
N ALA A 35 8.12 -8.13 7.07
CA ALA A 35 9.44 -8.72 7.22
C ALA A 35 10.58 -7.73 6.96
N GLN A 36 10.40 -6.79 6.02
CA GLN A 36 11.45 -5.82 5.66
C GLN A 36 11.65 -4.74 6.73
N TRP A 37 10.59 -4.31 7.43
CA TRP A 37 10.73 -3.37 8.56
C TRP A 37 11.00 -4.06 9.91
N GLY A 38 11.08 -5.39 9.95
CA GLY A 38 11.46 -6.16 11.14
C GLY A 38 10.29 -6.57 12.06
N GLY A 39 9.06 -6.50 11.56
CA GLY A 39 7.86 -6.89 12.29
C GLY A 39 7.64 -8.40 12.37
N ALA A 40 6.81 -8.81 13.33
CA ALA A 40 6.34 -10.18 13.45
C ALA A 40 5.02 -10.39 12.69
N ALA A 41 4.78 -11.63 12.26
CA ALA A 41 3.47 -12.02 11.71
C ALA A 41 2.34 -11.74 12.70
N ALA A 42 1.12 -11.54 12.20
CA ALA A 42 -0.07 -11.32 13.03
C ALA A 42 -0.23 -12.44 14.07
N ALA A 43 -0.59 -12.05 15.30
CA ALA A 43 -0.64 -12.99 16.43
C ALA A 43 -1.79 -14.01 16.35
N ASP A 44 -2.81 -13.74 15.55
CA ASP A 44 -3.98 -14.61 15.34
C ASP A 44 -4.53 -14.40 13.92
N SER A 45 -5.46 -15.26 13.54
CA SER A 45 -6.30 -15.15 12.36
C SER A 45 -7.11 -13.86 12.36
N HIS A 46 -7.39 -13.37 11.15
CA HIS A 46 -8.25 -12.23 10.91
C HIS A 46 -9.26 -12.58 9.82
N LYS A 47 -10.37 -11.84 9.80
CA LYS A 47 -11.35 -11.97 8.72
C LYS A 47 -10.78 -11.36 7.45
N THR A 48 -10.89 -12.06 6.33
CA THR A 48 -10.64 -11.48 5.01
C THR A 48 -11.75 -10.48 4.69
N HIS A 49 -11.38 -9.27 4.29
CA HIS A 49 -12.33 -8.22 3.94
C HIS A 49 -12.29 -7.92 2.44
N GLU A 50 -13.46 -7.66 1.84
CA GLU A 50 -13.53 -7.01 0.53
C GLU A 50 -13.52 -5.49 0.75
N ILE A 51 -12.48 -4.81 0.28
CA ILE A 51 -12.29 -3.38 0.53
C ILE A 51 -13.26 -2.57 -0.35
N LYS A 52 -14.16 -1.82 0.29
CA LYS A 52 -15.14 -0.92 -0.39
C LYS A 52 -14.85 0.56 -0.17
N VAL A 53 -14.17 0.90 0.92
CA VAL A 53 -13.88 2.28 1.34
C VAL A 53 -12.46 2.33 1.89
N ILE A 54 -11.78 3.44 1.65
CA ILE A 54 -10.48 3.77 2.26
C ILE A 54 -10.73 4.84 3.32
N THR A 55 -10.26 4.58 4.54
CA THR A 55 -10.24 5.57 5.62
C THR A 55 -8.81 6.06 5.81
N LEU A 56 -8.62 7.37 5.78
CA LEU A 56 -7.34 8.01 6.05
C LEU A 56 -7.25 8.40 7.53
N HIS A 57 -6.16 8.01 8.18
CA HIS A 57 -5.87 8.32 9.58
C HIS A 57 -4.48 8.94 9.69
N HIS A 58 -4.29 9.85 10.65
CA HIS A 58 -2.97 10.23 11.12
C HIS A 58 -2.62 9.40 12.37
N GLY A 59 -1.33 9.22 12.66
CA GLY A 59 -0.85 8.38 13.76
C GLY A 59 -1.20 8.87 15.18
N GLY A 60 -1.78 10.06 15.32
CA GLY A 60 -2.13 10.63 16.62
C GLY A 60 -0.93 11.12 17.45
N GLU A 61 0.27 11.07 16.90
CA GLU A 61 1.52 11.52 17.51
C GLU A 61 2.31 12.44 16.59
N GLU A 62 3.22 13.22 17.18
CA GLU A 62 4.13 14.08 16.43
C GLU A 62 5.22 13.23 15.77
N TYR A 63 5.29 13.27 14.44
CA TYR A 63 6.38 12.66 13.70
C TYR A 63 7.56 13.63 13.62
N LYS A 64 8.63 13.33 14.36
CA LYS A 64 9.82 14.19 14.46
C LYS A 64 10.87 13.91 13.38
N GLY A 65 10.75 12.81 12.64
CA GLY A 65 11.72 12.40 11.61
C GLY A 65 13.13 12.09 12.13
N ASP A 66 13.29 11.96 13.44
CA ASP A 66 14.57 11.73 14.11
C ASP A 66 14.84 10.24 14.39
N LYS A 67 13.79 9.41 14.40
CA LYS A 67 13.87 7.96 14.59
C LYS A 67 13.74 7.22 13.27
N PRO A 68 14.49 6.12 13.06
CA PRO A 68 14.27 5.25 11.92
C PRO A 68 12.84 4.67 11.93
N THR A 69 12.13 4.81 10.81
CA THR A 69 10.76 4.28 10.63
C THR A 69 10.64 2.79 11.01
N PRO A 70 11.58 1.89 10.68
CA PRO A 70 11.49 0.49 11.11
C PRO A 70 11.43 0.30 12.63
N GLU A 71 12.23 1.06 13.39
CA GLU A 71 12.23 0.99 14.86
C GLU A 71 10.88 1.45 15.42
N TYR A 72 10.33 2.53 14.85
CA TYR A 72 9.01 3.03 15.21
C TYR A 72 7.92 1.95 14.98
N LEU A 73 7.92 1.30 13.81
CA LEU A 73 6.92 0.28 13.47
C LEU A 73 7.00 -0.95 14.40
N VAL A 74 8.20 -1.40 14.77
CA VAL A 74 8.39 -2.48 15.76
C VAL A 74 7.80 -2.09 17.12
N ASN A 75 8.07 -0.86 17.58
CA ASN A 75 7.54 -0.37 18.85
C ASN A 75 6.01 -0.22 18.81
N LEU A 76 5.45 0.27 17.71
CA LEU A 76 4.01 0.38 17.50
C LEU A 76 3.35 -1.01 17.52
N GLN A 77 3.95 -2.01 16.88
CA GLN A 77 3.42 -3.38 16.90
C GLN A 77 3.43 -3.96 18.33
N ASN A 78 4.53 -3.76 19.06
CA ASN A 78 4.64 -4.20 20.45
C ASN A 78 3.56 -3.54 21.33
N TRP A 79 3.45 -2.21 21.27
CA TRP A 79 2.45 -1.47 22.04
C TRP A 79 1.00 -1.88 21.67
N SER A 80 0.73 -2.07 20.38
CA SER A 80 -0.60 -2.50 19.90
C SER A 80 -1.00 -3.85 20.52
N ARG A 81 -0.05 -4.77 20.63
CA ARG A 81 -0.27 -6.10 21.21
C ARG A 81 -0.32 -6.08 22.74
N THR A 82 0.61 -5.37 23.40
CA THR A 82 0.69 -5.35 24.86
C THR A 82 -0.38 -4.49 25.49
N GLU A 83 -0.61 -3.28 24.98
CA GLU A 83 -1.51 -2.30 25.59
C GLU A 83 -2.93 -2.39 25.03
N LYS A 84 -3.07 -2.52 23.70
CA LYS A 84 -4.40 -2.52 23.05
C LYS A 84 -4.98 -3.91 22.86
N LYS A 85 -4.18 -4.96 23.07
CA LYS A 85 -4.54 -6.37 22.84
C LYS A 85 -5.00 -6.63 21.40
N TRP A 86 -4.48 -5.84 20.45
CA TRP A 86 -4.71 -6.08 19.02
C TRP A 86 -3.77 -7.17 18.51
N ILE A 87 -4.18 -7.85 17.43
CA ILE A 87 -3.37 -8.92 16.83
C ILE A 87 -2.16 -8.37 16.07
N ASP A 88 -2.20 -7.09 15.68
CA ASP A 88 -1.17 -6.36 14.93
C ASP A 88 -1.33 -4.83 15.08
N ILE A 89 -0.55 -4.05 14.33
CA ILE A 89 -0.67 -2.58 14.21
C ILE A 89 -2.07 -2.17 13.71
N PRO A 90 -2.54 -0.94 14.04
CA PRO A 90 -3.92 -0.50 13.72
C PRO A 90 -4.21 -0.19 12.25
N TYR A 91 -3.21 -0.20 11.38
CA TYR A 91 -3.33 0.29 10.00
C TYR A 91 -2.95 -0.78 8.99
N HIS A 92 -3.62 -0.77 7.84
CA HIS A 92 -3.30 -1.67 6.71
C HIS A 92 -2.05 -1.19 5.95
N PHE A 93 -1.88 0.12 5.84
CA PHE A 93 -0.72 0.77 5.23
C PHE A 93 -0.35 2.00 6.07
N LEU A 94 0.94 2.33 6.10
CA LEU A 94 1.47 3.57 6.65
C LEU A 94 2.29 4.27 5.57
N ILE A 95 2.33 5.60 5.64
CA ILE A 95 3.12 6.48 4.77
C ILE A 95 3.86 7.44 5.71
N ASP A 96 5.16 7.59 5.52
CA ASP A 96 6.00 8.59 6.19
C ASP A 96 6.46 9.69 5.24
#